data_AF-A0A9E1NDU6-F1
#
_entry.id   AF-A0A9E1NDU6-F1
#
_cell.length_a   1.000
_cell.length_b   1.000
_cell.length_c   1.000
_cell.angle_alpha   90.00
_cell.angle_beta   90.00
_cell.angle_gamma   90.00
#
_symmetry.space_group_name_H-M   'P 1'
#
loop_
_entity.id
_entity.type
_entity.pdbx_description
1 polymer ?
#
loop_
_entity_poly.entity_id
_entity_poly.type
_entity_poly.pdbx_seq_one_letter_code
_entity_poly.pdbx_strand_id
1 'polypeptide(L)' 'MDKIKKDDYEENIKEIDNFCEECKKEDISVSQNLILTGFKICSSCKLSKTIYPF' A
#
# COMPACT_ATOMS: atom_id res chain seq x y z
N MET A 1 -24.01 18.95 -17.33
CA MET A 1 -22.88 18.71 -18.25
C MET A 1 -21.71 18.43 -17.34
N ASP A 2 -21.43 17.17 -17.03
CA ASP A 2 -20.34 16.86 -16.11
C ASP A 2 -19.66 15.58 -16.61
N LYS A 3 -18.78 15.77 -17.58
CA LYS A 3 -17.79 14.75 -17.96
C LYS A 3 -16.83 14.65 -16.79
N ILE A 4 -17.16 13.80 -15.81
CA ILE A 4 -16.20 13.34 -14.80
C ILE A 4 -15.06 12.71 -15.62
N LYS A 5 -13.91 13.38 -15.61
CA LYS A 5 -12.73 13.04 -16.41
C LYS A 5 -12.29 11.63 -15.99
N LYS A 6 -12.62 10.65 -16.82
CA LYS A 6 -12.34 9.23 -16.56
C LYS A 6 -10.84 8.96 -16.45
N ASP A 7 -10.04 9.77 -17.12
CA ASP A 7 -8.58 9.74 -17.12
C ASP A 7 -7.94 9.97 -15.74
N ASP A 8 -8.56 10.77 -14.87
CA ASP A 8 -8.01 11.10 -13.54
C ASP A 8 -8.07 9.87 -12.61
N TYR A 9 -9.13 9.08 -12.70
CA TYR A 9 -9.33 7.89 -11.85
C TYR A 9 -8.35 6.75 -12.15
N GLU A 10 -7.98 6.57 -13.43
CA GLU A 10 -7.01 5.53 -13.83
C GLU A 10 -5.58 5.86 -13.41
N GLU A 11 -5.22 7.15 -13.34
CA GLU A 11 -3.89 7.58 -12.88
C GLU A 11 -3.72 7.34 -11.38
N ASN A 12 -4.74 7.70 -10.58
CA ASN A 12 -4.73 7.53 -9.13
C ASN A 12 -4.70 6.06 -8.67
N ILE A 13 -5.26 5.11 -9.44
CA ILE A 13 -5.22 3.67 -9.10
C ILE A 13 -3.84 3.05 -9.38
N LYS A 14 -3.13 3.52 -10.42
CA LYS A 14 -1.80 2.99 -10.75
C LYS A 14 -0.75 3.29 -9.68
N GLU A 15 -0.97 4.30 -8.85
CA GLU A 15 -0.06 4.63 -7.75
C GLU A 15 -0.21 3.69 -6.52
N ILE A 16 -1.36 3.00 -6.41
CA ILE A 16 -1.62 2.01 -5.34
C ILE A 16 -1.05 0.65 -5.75
N ASP A 17 0.27 0.58 -5.80
CA ASP A 17 0.98 -0.65 -6.12
C ASP A 17 1.21 -1.52 -4.87
N ASN A 18 1.30 -2.85 -5.02
CA ASN A 18 1.50 -3.78 -3.90
C ASN A 18 2.97 -3.86 -3.44
N PHE A 19 3.83 -2.98 -3.93
CA PHE A 19 5.25 -2.95 -3.56
C PHE A 19 5.50 -2.28 -2.19
N CYS A 20 6.07 -3.02 -1.25
CA CYS A 20 6.51 -2.48 0.03
C CYS A 20 7.67 -1.48 -0.13
N GLU A 21 7.60 -0.31 0.51
CA GLU A 21 8.70 0.68 0.45
C GLU A 21 9.96 0.24 1.20
N GLU A 22 9.80 -0.57 2.25
CA GLU A 22 10.93 -0.97 3.11
C GLU A 22 11.76 -2.10 2.49
N CYS A 23 11.10 -3.15 1.99
CA CYS A 23 11.79 -4.32 1.41
C CYS A 23 11.73 -4.39 -0.12
N LYS A 24 11.00 -3.47 -0.78
CA LYS A 24 10.81 -3.48 -2.25
C LYS A 24 10.34 -4.84 -2.76
N LYS A 25 9.44 -5.48 -2.02
CA LYS A 25 8.78 -6.73 -2.42
C LYS A 25 7.31 -6.47 -2.65
N GLU A 26 6.76 -7.12 -3.66
CA GLU A 26 5.32 -7.15 -3.88
C GLU A 26 4.66 -8.03 -2.82
N ASP A 27 3.68 -7.47 -2.11
CA ASP A 27 2.90 -8.18 -1.12
C ASP A 27 1.49 -7.60 -1.03
N ILE A 28 0.47 -8.45 -1.11
CA ILE A 28 -0.95 -8.07 -1.11
C ILE A 28 -1.33 -7.33 0.19
N SER A 29 -0.61 -7.58 1.27
CA SER A 29 -0.83 -6.87 2.53
C SER A 29 -0.44 -5.39 2.46
N VAL A 30 0.35 -4.97 1.47
CA VAL A 30 0.75 -3.56 1.29
C VAL A 30 -0.44 -2.68 0.96
N SER A 31 -1.28 -3.07 0.00
CA SER A 31 -2.49 -2.29 -0.37
C SER A 31 -3.50 -2.24 0.78
N GLN A 32 -3.66 -3.34 1.50
CA GLN A 32 -4.52 -3.42 2.68
C GLN A 32 -4.01 -2.55 3.84
N ASN A 33 -2.69 -2.58 4.09
CA ASN A 33 -2.05 -1.73 5.10
C ASN A 33 -2.05 -0.25 4.69
N LEU A 34 -1.94 0.07 3.40
CA LEU A 34 -2.02 1.44 2.90
C LEU A 34 -3.38 2.06 3.21
N ILE A 35 -4.47 1.30 3.05
CA ILE A 35 -5.83 1.79 3.37
C ILE A 35 -6.01 1.97 4.89
N LEU A 36 -5.53 1.01 5.69
CA LEU A 36 -5.76 1.00 7.13
C LEU A 36 -4.82 1.92 7.92
N THR A 37 -3.59 2.08 7.45
CA THR A 37 -2.51 2.76 8.19
C THR A 37 -1.88 3.91 7.43
N GLY A 38 -2.15 4.06 6.13
CA GLY A 38 -1.51 5.06 5.29
C GLY A 38 -0.05 4.74 4.93
N PHE A 39 0.47 3.56 5.32
CA PHE A 39 1.85 3.16 5.06
C PHE A 39 1.93 2.02 4.05
N LYS A 40 2.87 2.14 3.10
CA LYS A 40 3.14 1.13 2.09
C LYS A 40 4.10 0.06 2.61
N ILE A 41 3.69 -0.66 3.66
CA ILE A 41 4.51 -1.64 4.38
C ILE A 41 3.86 -3.03 4.29
N CYS A 42 4.63 -4.06 3.96
CA CYS A 42 4.14 -5.44 3.96
C CYS A 42 4.06 -6.02 5.37
N SER A 43 3.20 -7.03 5.57
CA SER A 43 3.06 -7.72 6.85
C SER A 43 4.39 -8.25 7.39
N SER A 44 5.29 -8.71 6.53
CA SER A 44 6.62 -9.18 6.94
C SER A 44 7.46 -8.08 7.61
N CYS A 45 7.46 -6.86 7.03
CA CYS A 45 8.13 -5.68 7.58
C CYS A 45 7.42 -5.13 8.83
N LYS A 46 6.10 -5.24 8.90
CA LYS A 46 5.33 -4.86 10.10
C LYS A 46 5.66 -5.77 11.30
N LEU A 47 5.82 -7.07 11.04
CA LEU A 47 6.14 -8.07 12.06
C LEU A 47 7.60 -7.98 12.54
N SER A 48 8.52 -7.48 11.70
CA SER A 48 9.96 -7.37 12.05
C SER A 48 10.22 -6.40 13.21
N LYS A 49 9.33 -5.43 13.46
CA LYS A 49 9.45 -4.47 14.57
C LYS A 49 8.96 -5.01 15.92
N THR A 50 8.34 -6.19 15.95
CA THR A 50 7.75 -6.76 17.17
C THR A 50 8.31 -8.17 17.44
N ILE A 51 9.63 -8.34 17.33
CA ILE A 51 10.34 -9.58 17.72
C ILE A 51 10.70 -9.57 19.22
N TYR A 52 10.22 -8.60 20.00
CA TYR A 52 10.42 -8.61 21.45
C TYR A 52 9.11 -8.86 22.19
N PRO A 53 8.78 -10.14 22.49
CA PRO A 53 7.83 -10.44 23.55
C PRO A 53 8.51 -10.10 24.87
N PHE A 54 7.94 -9.15 25.62
CA PHE A 54 8.10 -9.18 27.07
C PHE A 54 7.19 -10.26 27.64
#